data_AF-A0A0D2K6X3-F1
#
_entry.id   AF-A0A0D2K6X3-F1
#
_cell.length_a   1.000
_cell.length_b   1.000
_cell.length_c   1.000
_cell.angle_alpha   90.00
_cell.angle_beta   90.00
_cell.angle_gamma   90.00
#
_symmetry.space_group_name_H-M   'P 1'
#
loop_
_entity.id
_entity.type
_entity.pdbx_description
1 polymer ?
#
loop_
_entity_poly.entity_id
_entity_poly.type
_entity_poly.pdbx_seq_one_letter_code
_entity_poly.pdbx_strand_id
1 'polypeptide(L)'
;MGMSHAWASYCDHLVKRPLITKVITGVVGTIVGDGIAQATSHLSARRVARPGARKPRFQYDWARAARLCAYAACLGTPIGHYWFAFLDKAVFPTRMGHPLTAVLKMGLDQAFMAPAGMVLFFLSISLMEGKPLQQAVGVVRDKFVPTMIANYMVVNFRFVPPEQRILYVNAIYIGWVSFLSSMAAADTQSIKVGGGRREAGRQGPDDLAYGVKTE
;
A
#
# COMPACT_ATOMS: atom_id res chain seq x y z
N MET A 1 5.21 18.62 25.50
CA MET A 1 5.41 19.93 24.82
C MET A 1 5.80 19.84 23.33
N GLY A 2 6.18 18.71 22.73
CA GLY A 2 6.76 18.69 21.37
C GLY A 2 5.81 18.63 20.16
N MET A 3 4.67 17.91 20.26
CA MET A 3 3.81 17.65 19.09
C MET A 3 2.97 18.85 18.63
N SER A 4 2.46 19.65 19.56
CA SER A 4 1.60 20.81 19.25
C SER A 4 2.37 21.92 18.53
N HIS A 5 3.62 22.16 18.92
CA HIS A 5 4.48 23.16 18.26
C HIS A 5 4.98 22.71 16.89
N ALA A 6 5.34 21.43 16.73
CA ALA A 6 5.72 20.88 15.43
C ALA A 6 4.56 20.94 14.43
N TRP A 7 3.34 20.60 14.88
CA TRP A 7 2.13 20.70 14.08
C TRP A 7 1.79 22.15 13.70
N ALA A 8 1.82 23.06 14.67
CA ALA A 8 1.56 24.48 14.41
C ALA A 8 2.59 25.08 13.43
N SER A 9 3.87 24.72 13.57
CA SER A 9 4.92 25.13 12.63
C SER A 9 4.69 24.57 11.22
N TYR A 10 4.29 23.30 11.09
CA TYR A 10 3.93 22.72 9.79
C TYR A 10 2.75 23.46 9.13
N CYS A 11 1.70 23.76 9.88
CA CYS A 11 0.55 24.53 9.39
C CYS A 11 0.95 25.94 8.94
N ASP A 12 1.82 26.62 9.68
CA ASP A 12 2.32 27.95 9.32
C ASP A 12 3.14 27.93 8.02
N HIS A 13 4.02 26.94 7.86
CA HIS A 13 4.81 26.76 6.64
C HIS A 13 3.95 26.35 5.43
N LEU A 14 2.86 25.60 5.63
CA LEU A 14 1.90 25.29 4.57
C LEU A 14 1.20 26.54 4.04
N VAL A 15 0.91 27.52 4.89
CA VAL A 15 0.29 28.79 4.46
C VAL A 15 1.31 29.70 3.79
N LYS A 16 2.49 29.86 4.38
CA LYS A 16 3.53 30.78 3.89
C LYS A 16 4.25 30.29 2.64
N ARG A 17 4.48 28.97 2.53
CA ARG A 17 5.26 28.34 1.45
C ARG A 17 4.62 27.00 1.05
N PRO A 18 3.40 27.01 0.49
CA PRO A 18 2.61 25.80 0.25
C PRO A 18 3.32 24.77 -0.63
N LEU A 19 3.99 25.21 -1.70
CA LEU A 19 4.64 24.30 -2.64
C LEU A 19 5.86 23.61 -2.02
N ILE A 20 6.77 24.38 -1.42
CA ILE A 20 8.00 23.84 -0.80
C ILE A 20 7.65 22.86 0.32
N THR A 21 6.69 23.23 1.17
CA THR A 21 6.26 22.38 2.27
C THR A 21 5.69 21.05 1.77
N LYS A 22 4.86 21.08 0.72
CA LYS A 22 4.32 19.87 0.07
C LYS A 22 5.40 19.03 -0.60
N VAL A 23 6.42 19.65 -1.19
CA VAL A 23 7.54 18.93 -1.81
C VAL A 23 8.33 18.19 -0.74
N ILE A 24 8.68 18.85 0.37
CA ILE A 24 9.43 18.24 1.47
C ILE A 24 8.62 17.07 2.06
N THR A 25 7.34 17.27 2.38
CA THR A 25 6.52 16.18 2.92
C THR A 25 6.29 15.05 1.91
N GLY A 26 6.14 15.39 0.62
CA GLY A 26 6.04 14.42 -0.47
C GLY A 26 7.29 13.55 -0.62
N VAL A 27 8.48 14.15 -0.55
CA VAL A 27 9.76 13.42 -0.59
C VAL A 27 9.91 12.51 0.62
N VAL A 28 9.61 12.99 1.83
CA VAL A 28 9.67 12.17 3.05
C VAL A 28 8.70 10.98 2.94
N GLY A 29 7.46 11.22 2.50
CA GLY A 29 6.48 10.16 2.28
C GLY A 29 6.93 9.15 1.22
N THR A 30 7.59 9.62 0.16
CA THR A 30 8.13 8.77 -0.91
C THR A 30 9.23 7.85 -0.39
N ILE A 31 10.17 8.36 0.43
CA ILE A 31 11.24 7.55 1.03
C ILE A 31 10.65 6.47 1.93
N VAL A 32 9.71 6.82 2.80
CA VAL A 32 9.08 5.86 3.72
C VAL A 32 8.31 4.79 2.94
N GLY A 33 7.49 5.21 1.97
CA GLY A 33 6.70 4.31 1.14
C GLY A 33 7.56 3.36 0.31
N ASP A 34 8.61 3.88 -0.32
CA ASP A 34 9.54 3.05 -1.10
C ASP A 34 10.32 2.09 -0.20
N GLY A 35 10.72 2.51 1.00
CA GLY A 35 11.37 1.63 1.98
C GLY A 35 10.49 0.44 2.38
N ILE A 36 9.19 0.67 2.61
CA ILE A 36 8.21 -0.41 2.88
C ILE A 36 8.08 -1.32 1.65
N ALA A 37 7.98 -0.76 0.43
CA ALA A 37 7.88 -1.52 -0.80
C ALA A 37 9.11 -2.40 -1.06
N GLN A 38 10.31 -1.89 -0.77
CA GLN A 38 11.55 -2.65 -0.90
C GLN A 38 11.66 -3.74 0.17
N ALA A 39 11.28 -3.45 1.43
CA ALA A 39 11.26 -4.45 2.49
C ALA A 39 10.27 -5.59 2.21
N THR A 40 9.05 -5.26 1.79
CA THR A 40 8.01 -6.25 1.45
C THR A 40 8.38 -7.10 0.24
N SER A 41 8.99 -6.51 -0.79
CA SER A 41 9.47 -7.27 -1.95
C SER A 41 10.63 -8.21 -1.58
N HIS A 42 11.53 -7.79 -0.70
CA HIS A 42 12.59 -8.65 -0.16
C HIS A 42 12.05 -9.82 0.68
N LEU A 43 11.09 -9.57 1.58
CA LEU A 43 10.45 -10.62 2.38
C LEU A 43 9.72 -11.64 1.48
N SER A 44 9.03 -11.16 0.45
CA SER A 44 8.35 -12.01 -0.53
C SER A 44 9.35 -12.88 -1.30
N ALA A 45 10.46 -12.29 -1.76
CA ALA A 45 11.53 -13.02 -2.44
C ALA A 45 12.18 -14.10 -1.54
N ARG A 46 12.30 -13.84 -0.24
CA ARG A 46 12.80 -14.84 0.72
C ARG A 46 11.80 -15.98 0.99
N ARG A 47 10.49 -15.71 0.92
CA ARG A 47 9.44 -16.71 1.14
C ARG A 47 9.31 -17.69 -0.03
N VAL A 48 9.51 -17.21 -1.26
CA VAL A 48 9.42 -18.03 -2.50
C VAL A 48 10.78 -18.62 -2.90
N ALA A 49 11.86 -18.32 -2.18
CA ALA A 49 13.18 -18.89 -2.44
C ALA A 49 13.15 -20.42 -2.30
N ARG A 50 13.71 -21.12 -3.30
CA ARG A 50 13.74 -22.60 -3.33
C ARG A 50 14.45 -23.16 -2.10
N PRO A 51 14.00 -24.29 -1.54
CA PRO A 51 14.73 -25.00 -0.49
C PRO A 51 16.17 -25.29 -0.93
N GLY A 52 17.15 -24.95 -0.09
CA GLY A 52 18.58 -25.09 -0.41
C GLY A 52 19.20 -23.92 -1.17
N ALA A 53 18.42 -22.98 -1.71
CA ALA A 53 18.97 -21.77 -2.33
C ALA A 53 19.42 -20.75 -1.26
N ARG A 54 20.52 -20.03 -1.55
CA ARG A 54 20.99 -18.94 -0.68
C ARG A 54 19.92 -17.85 -0.62
N LYS A 55 19.39 -17.58 0.59
CA LYS A 55 18.38 -16.53 0.77
C LYS A 55 18.93 -15.17 0.32
N PRO A 56 18.18 -14.39 -0.47
CA PRO A 56 18.64 -13.08 -0.92
C PRO A 56 18.90 -12.17 0.29
N ARG A 57 20.03 -11.46 0.27
CA ARG A 57 20.33 -10.40 1.27
C ARG A 57 19.53 -9.15 0.92
N PHE A 58 19.13 -8.40 1.94
CA PHE A 58 18.47 -7.13 1.72
C PHE A 58 19.48 -6.15 1.15
N GLN A 59 19.16 -5.54 0.02
CA GLN A 59 19.94 -4.47 -0.59
C GLN A 59 18.97 -3.35 -0.93
N TYR A 60 19.19 -2.19 -0.34
CA TYR A 60 18.36 -1.03 -0.60
C TYR A 60 18.76 -0.40 -1.94
N ASP A 61 17.81 -0.31 -2.86
CA ASP A 61 17.97 0.35 -4.16
C ASP A 61 17.85 1.87 -3.98
N TRP A 62 18.98 2.50 -3.69
CA TRP A 62 19.10 3.95 -3.54
C TRP A 62 18.82 4.69 -4.85
N ALA A 63 19.16 4.11 -6.00
CA ALA A 63 18.95 4.73 -7.30
C ALA A 63 17.45 4.81 -7.62
N ARG A 64 16.67 3.78 -7.29
CA ARG A 64 15.21 3.80 -7.35
C ARG A 64 14.62 4.85 -6.42
N ALA A 65 15.05 4.88 -5.16
CA ALA A 65 14.55 5.86 -4.20
C ALA A 65 14.82 7.30 -4.66
N ALA A 66 16.02 7.57 -5.20
CA ALA A 66 16.39 8.86 -5.75
C ALA A 66 15.50 9.28 -6.93
N ARG A 67 15.23 8.37 -7.88
CA ARG A 67 14.33 8.63 -9.02
C ARG A 67 12.90 8.93 -8.58
N LEU A 68 12.39 8.19 -7.60
CA LEU A 68 11.05 8.43 -7.04
C LEU A 68 10.98 9.79 -6.33
N CYS A 69 12.01 10.15 -5.55
CA CYS A 69 12.09 11.46 -4.90
C CYS A 69 12.19 12.60 -5.90
N ALA A 70 13.00 12.44 -6.96
CA ALA A 70 13.11 13.42 -8.05
C ALA A 70 11.76 13.60 -8.76
N TYR A 71 11.05 12.51 -9.06
CA TYR A 71 9.70 12.58 -9.61
C TYR A 71 8.75 13.32 -8.67
N ALA A 72 8.72 12.96 -7.39
CA ALA A 72 7.82 13.59 -6.41
C ALA A 72 8.10 15.09 -6.29
N ALA A 73 9.37 15.49 -6.17
CA ALA A 73 9.76 16.87 -5.97
C ALA A 73 9.54 17.75 -7.22
N CYS A 74 9.87 17.24 -8.41
CA CYS A 74 9.92 18.05 -9.62
C CYS A 74 8.64 17.98 -10.46
N LEU A 75 7.92 16.86 -10.43
CA LEU A 75 6.75 16.63 -11.28
C LEU A 75 5.49 16.36 -10.46
N GLY A 76 5.50 15.30 -9.65
CA GLY A 76 4.30 14.83 -8.95
C GLY A 76 3.67 15.90 -8.06
N THR A 77 4.44 16.47 -7.13
CA THR A 77 3.92 17.46 -6.20
C THR A 77 3.60 18.81 -6.87
N PRO A 78 4.45 19.39 -7.74
CA PRO A 78 4.09 20.62 -8.44
C PRO A 78 2.83 20.48 -9.29
N ILE A 79 2.73 19.42 -10.10
CA ILE A 79 1.56 19.19 -10.96
C ILE A 79 0.30 19.02 -10.10
N GLY A 80 0.36 18.18 -9.06
CA GLY A 80 -0.76 18.01 -8.15
C GLY A 80 -1.17 19.32 -7.46
N HIS A 81 -0.21 20.13 -7.02
CA HIS A 81 -0.49 21.42 -6.39
C HIS A 81 -1.29 22.35 -7.32
N TYR A 82 -0.85 22.50 -8.57
CA TYR A 82 -1.51 23.37 -9.53
C TYR A 82 -2.83 22.77 -10.05
N TRP A 83 -2.94 21.45 -10.17
CA TRP A 83 -4.19 20.77 -10.51
C TRP A 83 -5.27 21.03 -9.47
N PHE A 84 -4.96 20.84 -8.17
CA PHE A 84 -5.94 21.14 -7.12
C PHE A 84 -6.27 22.63 -7.04
N ALA A 85 -5.28 23.52 -7.22
CA ALA A 85 -5.53 24.96 -7.30
C ALA A 85 -6.43 25.35 -8.49
N PHE A 86 -6.30 24.64 -9.62
CA PHE A 86 -7.19 24.78 -10.77
C PHE A 86 -8.60 24.28 -10.44
N LEU A 87 -8.75 23.08 -9.86
CA LEU A 87 -10.04 22.54 -9.46
C LEU A 87 -10.76 23.43 -8.45
N ASP A 88 -10.02 24.05 -7.52
CA ASP A 88 -10.56 25.00 -6.54
C ASP A 88 -11.14 26.26 -7.20
N LYS A 89 -10.56 26.70 -8.33
CA LYS A 89 -11.06 27.85 -9.10
C LYS A 89 -12.17 27.48 -10.08
N ALA A 90 -12.06 26.32 -10.72
CA ALA A 90 -12.95 25.90 -11.80
C ALA A 90 -14.24 25.22 -11.31
N VAL A 91 -14.20 24.51 -10.18
CA VAL A 91 -15.32 23.68 -9.71
C VAL A 91 -16.01 24.34 -8.52
N PHE A 92 -17.14 25.00 -8.79
CA PHE A 92 -18.01 25.63 -7.80
C PHE A 92 -17.25 26.47 -6.75
N PRO A 93 -16.51 27.52 -7.18
CA PRO A 93 -15.67 28.33 -6.28
C PRO A 93 -16.49 29.02 -5.17
N THR A 94 -17.80 29.21 -5.36
CA THR A 94 -18.73 29.79 -4.38
C THR A 94 -19.33 28.79 -3.39
N ARG A 95 -19.07 27.48 -3.53
CA ARG A 95 -19.56 26.41 -2.63
C ARG A 95 -18.40 25.56 -2.09
N MET A 96 -17.31 26.21 -1.70
CA MET A 96 -16.17 25.61 -1.01
C MET A 96 -16.67 25.00 0.31
N GLY A 97 -16.68 23.66 0.41
CA GLY A 97 -17.15 22.92 1.59
C GLY A 97 -18.43 22.10 1.39
N HIS A 98 -19.14 22.26 0.27
CA HIS A 98 -20.31 21.43 -0.02
C HIS A 98 -19.87 20.00 -0.44
N PRO A 99 -20.50 18.92 0.08
CA PRO A 99 -20.12 17.54 -0.24
C PRO A 99 -20.09 17.24 -1.74
N LEU A 100 -21.02 17.81 -2.52
CA LEU A 100 -21.06 17.68 -3.97
C LEU A 100 -19.79 18.23 -4.65
N THR A 101 -19.24 19.34 -4.15
CA THR A 101 -17.99 19.94 -4.69
C THR A 101 -16.83 18.96 -4.52
N ALA A 102 -16.76 18.26 -3.38
CA ALA A 102 -15.74 17.24 -3.14
C ALA A 102 -15.91 16.02 -4.06
N VAL A 103 -17.15 15.54 -4.24
CA VAL A 103 -17.45 14.41 -5.15
C VAL A 103 -17.09 14.74 -6.60
N LEU A 104 -17.39 15.96 -7.06
CA LEU A 104 -17.07 16.38 -8.43
C LEU A 104 -15.57 16.55 -8.64
N LYS A 105 -14.86 17.18 -7.69
CA LYS A 105 -13.40 17.29 -7.75
C LYS A 105 -12.74 15.90 -7.77
N MET A 106 -13.22 14.97 -6.95
CA MET A 106 -12.77 13.58 -6.96
C MET A 106 -13.08 12.89 -8.30
N GLY A 107 -14.28 13.08 -8.85
CA GLY A 107 -14.64 12.53 -10.16
C GLY A 107 -13.74 13.03 -11.28
N LEU A 108 -13.45 14.34 -11.31
CA LEU A 108 -12.53 14.94 -12.28
C LEU A 108 -11.09 14.47 -12.08
N ASP A 109 -10.64 14.33 -10.84
CA ASP A 109 -9.32 13.80 -10.53
C ASP A 109 -9.16 12.36 -11.02
N GLN A 110 -10.12 11.49 -10.71
CA GLN A 110 -10.13 10.08 -11.15
C GLN A 110 -10.27 9.94 -12.67
N ALA A 111 -11.04 10.81 -13.32
CA ALA A 111 -11.27 10.74 -14.77
C ALA A 111 -10.09 11.28 -15.61
N PHE A 112 -9.38 12.30 -15.13
CA PHE A 112 -8.37 13.00 -15.91
C PHE A 112 -6.98 12.90 -15.30
N MET A 113 -6.85 13.32 -14.04
CA MET A 113 -5.54 13.45 -13.41
C MET A 113 -4.92 12.11 -13.07
N ALA A 114 -5.71 11.13 -12.58
CA ALA A 114 -5.21 9.80 -12.27
C ALA A 114 -4.65 9.09 -13.52
N PRO A 115 -5.37 9.00 -14.66
CA PRO A 115 -4.83 8.48 -15.91
C PRO A 115 -3.58 9.22 -16.39
N ALA A 116 -3.63 10.55 -16.49
CA ALA A 116 -2.53 11.35 -17.02
C ALA A 116 -1.29 11.27 -16.10
N GLY A 117 -1.49 11.34 -14.79
CA GLY A 117 -0.44 11.19 -13.79
C GLY A 117 0.19 9.81 -13.81
N MET A 118 -0.59 8.76 -14.07
CA MET A 118 -0.07 7.39 -14.18
C MET A 118 0.82 7.19 -15.42
N VAL A 119 0.41 7.74 -16.56
CA VAL A 119 1.26 7.77 -17.77
C VAL A 119 2.54 8.54 -17.49
N LEU A 120 2.42 9.75 -16.93
CA LEU A 120 3.56 10.61 -16.62
C LEU A 120 4.53 9.92 -15.65
N PHE A 121 4.02 9.25 -14.62
CA PHE A 121 4.82 8.52 -13.66
C PHE A 121 5.65 7.42 -14.33
N PHE A 122 5.00 6.48 -15.02
CA PHE A 122 5.71 5.35 -15.63
C PHE A 122 6.68 5.79 -16.72
N LEU A 123 6.31 6.80 -17.50
CA LEU A 123 7.19 7.37 -18.52
C LEU A 123 8.42 8.02 -17.88
N SER A 124 8.22 8.90 -16.90
CA SER A 124 9.31 9.63 -16.22
C SER A 124 10.27 8.68 -15.52
N ILE A 125 9.73 7.70 -14.79
CA ILE A 125 10.55 6.70 -14.09
C ILE A 125 11.35 5.85 -15.08
N SER A 126 10.73 5.42 -16.19
CA SER A 126 11.42 4.62 -17.21
C SER A 126 12.51 5.41 -17.93
N LEU A 127 12.29 6.69 -18.22
CA LEU A 127 13.30 7.56 -18.82
C LEU A 127 14.46 7.82 -17.85
N MET A 128 14.19 8.02 -16.56
CA MET A 128 15.24 8.14 -15.54
C MET A 128 16.00 6.82 -15.30
N GLU A 129 15.45 5.66 -15.68
CA GLU A 129 16.18 4.39 -15.73
C GLU A 129 17.13 4.29 -16.93
N GLY A 130 17.10 5.27 -17.84
CA GLY A 130 17.87 5.25 -19.08
C GLY A 130 17.23 4.40 -20.18
N LYS A 131 15.95 4.02 -20.06
CA LYS A 131 15.26 3.28 -21.12
C LYS A 131 14.98 4.19 -22.31
N PRO A 132 15.13 3.70 -23.55
CA PRO A 132 14.71 4.46 -24.72
C PRO A 132 13.20 4.67 -24.72
N LEU A 133 12.76 5.75 -25.38
CA LEU A 133 11.36 6.19 -25.36
C LEU A 133 10.38 5.08 -25.78
N GLN A 134 10.72 4.27 -26.80
CA GLN A 134 9.84 3.17 -27.21
C GLN A 134 9.63 2.14 -26.09
N GLN A 135 10.68 1.81 -25.33
CA GLN A 135 10.56 0.88 -24.19
C GLN A 135 9.79 1.51 -23.03
N ALA A 136 9.98 2.81 -22.78
CA ALA A 136 9.23 3.53 -21.75
C ALA A 136 7.73 3.55 -22.07
N VAL A 137 7.35 3.77 -23.33
CA VAL A 137 5.96 3.68 -23.80
C VAL A 137 5.42 2.25 -23.66
N GLY A 138 6.24 1.23 -23.95
CA GLY A 138 5.91 -0.17 -23.69
C GLY A 138 5.55 -0.43 -22.22
N VAL A 139 6.36 0.10 -21.29
CA VAL A 139 6.08 0.00 -19.84
C VAL A 139 4.74 0.64 -19.48
N VAL A 140 4.42 1.81 -20.04
CA VAL A 140 3.12 2.45 -19.83
C VAL A 140 2.01 1.53 -20.33
N ARG A 141 2.09 1.03 -21.57
CA ARG A 141 1.08 0.15 -22.16
C ARG A 141 0.81 -1.09 -21.29
N ASP A 142 1.86 -1.72 -20.79
CA ASP A 142 1.75 -2.97 -20.03
C ASP A 142 1.22 -2.74 -18.61
N LYS A 143 1.61 -1.63 -17.97
CA LYS A 143 1.29 -1.37 -16.56
C LYS A 143 0.07 -0.49 -16.35
N PHE A 144 -0.36 0.27 -17.34
CA PHE A 144 -1.42 1.26 -17.19
C PHE A 144 -2.73 0.62 -16.72
N VAL A 145 -3.27 -0.36 -17.47
CA VAL A 145 -4.57 -0.96 -17.15
C VAL A 145 -4.57 -1.68 -15.78
N PRO A 146 -3.61 -2.57 -15.47
CA PRO A 146 -3.57 -3.22 -14.15
C PRO A 146 -3.47 -2.21 -13.00
N THR A 147 -2.69 -1.14 -13.19
CA THR A 147 -2.48 -0.15 -12.13
C THR A 147 -3.70 0.76 -11.97
N MET A 148 -4.41 1.09 -13.05
CA MET A 148 -5.68 1.83 -12.98
C MET A 148 -6.79 1.01 -12.32
N ILE A 149 -6.89 -0.30 -12.62
CA ILE A 149 -7.84 -1.19 -11.94
C ILE A 149 -7.54 -1.22 -10.44
N ALA A 150 -6.28 -1.43 -10.06
CA ALA A 150 -5.87 -1.41 -8.66
C ALA A 150 -6.18 -0.06 -7.99
N ASN A 151 -5.95 1.05 -8.67
CA ASN A 151 -6.28 2.39 -8.20
C ASN A 151 -7.77 2.52 -7.89
N TYR A 152 -8.65 2.13 -8.82
CA TYR A 152 -10.10 2.16 -8.62
C TYR A 152 -10.60 1.16 -7.57
N MET A 153 -9.95 0.00 -7.42
CA MET A 153 -10.29 -0.98 -6.38
C MET A 153 -9.98 -0.45 -4.98
N VAL A 154 -8.85 0.22 -4.79
CA VAL A 154 -8.49 0.86 -3.51
C VAL A 154 -9.41 2.05 -3.21
N VAL A 155 -9.92 2.73 -4.24
CA VAL A 155 -10.81 3.89 -4.13
C VAL A 155 -12.29 3.52 -3.87
N ASN A 156 -12.66 2.22 -3.87
CA ASN A 156 -14.05 1.76 -3.68
C ASN A 156 -14.57 1.81 -2.21
N PHE A 157 -14.53 3.01 -1.61
CA PHE A 157 -15.15 3.41 -0.34
C PHE A 157 -16.69 3.59 -0.42
N ARG A 158 -17.37 2.92 -1.35
CA ARG A 158 -18.78 3.18 -1.72
C ARG A 158 -19.80 2.97 -0.58
N PHE A 159 -19.45 2.32 0.54
CA PHE A 159 -20.38 2.00 1.64
C PHE A 159 -19.97 2.50 3.04
N VAL A 160 -18.98 3.38 3.18
CA VAL A 160 -18.56 3.87 4.51
C VAL A 160 -18.97 5.34 4.72
N PRO A 161 -19.88 5.62 5.67
CA PRO A 161 -20.32 6.98 6.00
C PRO A 161 -19.13 7.89 6.35
N PRO A 162 -19.15 9.18 5.98
CA PRO A 162 -18.00 10.08 6.10
C PRO A 162 -17.41 10.16 7.53
N GLU A 163 -18.25 10.04 8.56
CA GLU A 163 -17.86 10.14 9.96
C GLU A 163 -17.17 8.85 10.49
N GLN A 164 -17.35 7.72 9.79
CA GLN A 164 -16.88 6.41 10.23
C GLN A 164 -15.65 5.89 9.45
N ARG A 165 -15.11 6.67 8.51
CA ARG A 165 -13.96 6.24 7.66
C ARG A 165 -12.66 6.05 8.43
N ILE A 166 -12.41 6.88 9.46
CA ILE A 166 -11.27 6.70 10.37
C ILE A 166 -11.48 5.46 11.26
N LEU A 167 -12.71 5.22 11.72
CA LEU A 167 -13.06 4.02 12.49
C LEU A 167 -12.91 2.75 11.65
N TYR A 168 -13.26 2.81 10.37
CA TYR A 168 -13.10 1.72 9.41
C TYR A 168 -11.63 1.40 9.12
N VAL A 169 -10.80 2.42 8.86
CA VAL A 169 -9.34 2.25 8.68
C VAL A 169 -8.71 1.68 9.95
N ASN A 170 -9.13 2.16 11.12
CA ASN A 170 -8.66 1.64 12.40
C ASN A 170 -9.16 0.22 12.70
N ALA A 171 -10.39 -0.16 12.30
CA ALA A 171 -10.93 -1.51 12.45
C ALA A 171 -10.22 -2.52 11.52
N ILE A 172 -9.89 -2.13 10.28
CA ILE A 172 -9.05 -2.94 9.38
C ILE A 172 -7.64 -3.10 9.97
N TYR A 173 -7.07 -2.04 10.54
CA TYR A 173 -5.77 -2.08 11.20
C TYR A 173 -5.77 -3.00 12.43
N ILE A 174 -6.83 -2.99 13.23
CA ILE A 174 -7.01 -3.91 14.38
C ILE A 174 -7.20 -5.35 13.92
N GLY A 175 -7.98 -5.59 12.85
CA GLY A 175 -8.11 -6.93 12.25
C GLY A 175 -6.77 -7.46 11.73
N TRP A 176 -5.97 -6.59 11.12
CA TRP A 176 -4.63 -6.93 10.63
C TRP A 176 -3.65 -7.24 11.77
N VAL A 177 -3.68 -6.45 12.85
CA VAL A 177 -2.85 -6.68 14.05
C VAL A 177 -3.29 -7.93 14.82
N SER A 178 -4.59 -8.20 14.95
CA SER A 178 -5.13 -9.41 15.60
C SER A 178 -4.86 -10.67 14.78
N PHE A 179 -4.94 -10.61 13.45
CA PHE A 179 -4.53 -11.71 12.57
C PHE A 179 -3.02 -12.00 12.69
N LEU A 180 -2.19 -10.97 12.70
CA LEU A 180 -0.74 -11.09 12.93
C LEU A 180 -0.43 -11.65 14.32
N SER A 181 -1.19 -11.29 15.35
CA SER A 181 -1.03 -11.82 16.71
C SER A 181 -1.48 -13.28 16.84
N SER A 182 -2.58 -13.68 16.19
CA SER A 182 -3.06 -15.06 16.19
C SER A 182 -2.16 -15.99 15.37
N MET A 183 -1.65 -15.52 14.24
CA MET A 183 -0.61 -16.25 13.48
C MET A 183 0.70 -16.37 14.25
N ALA A 184 1.06 -15.35 15.04
CA ALA A 184 2.22 -15.40 15.93
C ALA A 184 2.00 -16.33 17.15
N ALA A 185 0.77 -16.43 17.67
CA ALA A 185 0.44 -17.32 18.78
C ALA A 185 0.29 -18.80 18.35
N ALA A 186 -0.20 -19.06 17.14
CA ALA A 186 -0.43 -20.42 16.63
C ALA A 186 0.88 -21.24 16.46
N ASP A 187 2.02 -20.59 16.28
CA ASP A 187 3.32 -21.28 16.21
C ASP A 187 4.01 -21.48 17.58
N THR A 188 3.47 -20.91 18.66
CA THR A 188 4.01 -21.20 20.01
C THR A 188 3.39 -22.48 20.63
N GLN A 189 2.27 -23.01 20.09
CA GLN A 189 1.62 -24.20 20.65
C GLN A 189 1.70 -25.48 19.78
N SER A 190 1.93 -25.42 18.46
CA SER A 190 2.11 -26.64 17.65
C SER A 190 3.47 -27.32 17.88
N ILE A 191 4.48 -26.59 18.37
CA ILE A 191 5.77 -27.15 18.82
C ILE A 191 5.71 -27.75 20.24
N LYS A 192 4.63 -27.52 21.02
CA LYS A 192 4.53 -28.07 22.40
C LYS A 192 3.59 -29.28 22.59
N VAL A 193 2.79 -29.72 21.62
CA VAL A 193 1.84 -30.85 21.82
C VAL A 193 1.97 -31.98 20.78
N GLY A 194 3.10 -32.09 20.07
CA GLY A 194 3.44 -33.26 19.25
C GLY A 194 4.34 -34.29 19.95
N GLY A 195 4.66 -34.12 21.24
CA GLY A 195 5.63 -34.95 21.93
C GLY A 195 5.32 -35.11 23.42
N GLY A 196 4.14 -35.63 23.75
CA GLY A 196 3.70 -35.77 25.14
C GLY A 196 2.54 -36.75 25.33
N ARG A 197 2.73 -37.99 24.85
CA ARG A 197 2.19 -39.28 25.34
C ARG A 197 1.09 -39.23 26.44
N ARG A 198 -0.03 -39.94 26.17
CA ARG A 198 -0.71 -41.01 26.98
C ARG A 198 -2.22 -41.01 26.68
N GLU A 199 -2.71 -42.05 26.00
CA GLU A 199 -3.30 -43.29 26.57
C GLU A 199 -4.74 -43.13 27.10
N ALA A 200 -5.53 -44.17 26.80
CA ALA A 200 -6.72 -44.65 27.51
C ALA A 200 -8.09 -44.00 27.20
N GLY A 201 -8.97 -44.84 26.64
CA GLY A 201 -10.32 -44.99 27.19
C GLY A 201 -11.48 -44.53 26.32
N ARG A 202 -11.97 -45.42 25.44
CA ARG A 202 -13.40 -45.79 25.52
C ARG A 202 -13.65 -47.15 24.88
N GLN A 203 -13.80 -48.13 25.78
CA GLN A 203 -14.57 -49.33 25.55
C GLN A 203 -16.01 -48.94 25.16
N GLY A 204 -16.49 -49.53 24.09
CA GLY A 204 -17.92 -49.75 23.81
C GLY A 204 -18.00 -51.21 23.35
N PRO A 205 -18.85 -52.03 23.96
CA PRO A 205 -18.64 -53.47 23.99
C PRO A 205 -19.27 -54.16 22.77
N ASP A 206 -18.82 -55.40 22.60
CA ASP A 206 -19.51 -56.53 22.01
C ASP A 206 -19.23 -56.91 20.54
N ASP A 207 -18.54 -58.05 20.48
CA ASP A 207 -18.76 -59.20 19.60
C ASP A 207 -18.03 -59.25 18.26
N LEU A 208 -16.87 -59.92 18.23
CA LEU A 208 -16.71 -61.39 18.06
C LEU A 208 -17.05 -61.83 16.63
N ALA A 209 -16.00 -62.17 15.88
CA ALA A 209 -15.79 -63.51 15.30
C ALA A 209 -14.93 -63.46 14.02
N TYR A 210 -13.83 -64.22 14.07
CA TYR A 210 -13.30 -65.10 13.01
C TYR A 210 -13.27 -64.60 11.54
N GLY A 211 -12.17 -64.62 10.79
CA GLY A 211 -10.89 -65.29 10.91
C GLY A 211 -10.32 -65.55 9.50
N VAL A 212 -8.99 -65.49 9.40
CA VAL A 212 -8.14 -66.42 8.61
C VAL A 212 -8.09 -66.29 7.05
N LYS A 213 -6.95 -65.74 6.62
CA LYS A 213 -5.97 -66.22 5.61
C LYS A 213 -6.25 -66.25 4.08
N THR A 214 -5.29 -65.58 3.42
CA THR A 214 -4.43 -65.97 2.27
C THR A 214 -5.00 -66.22 0.87
N GLU A 215 -4.25 -65.62 -0.06
CA GLU A 215 -4.20 -65.74 -1.54
C GLU A 215 -5.22 -64.93 -2.35
#